data_AF-A0A447V5W3-F1
#
_entry.id   AF-A0A447V5W3-F1
#
_cell.length_a   1.000
_cell.length_b   1.000
_cell.length_c   1.000
_cell.angle_alpha   90.00
_cell.angle_beta   90.00
_cell.angle_gamma   90.00
#
_symmetry.space_group_name_H-M   'P 1'
#
loop_
_entity.id
_entity.type
_entity.pdbx_description
1 polymer ?
#
loop_
_entity_poly.entity_id
_entity_poly.type
_entity_poly.pdbx_seq_one_letter_code
_entity_poly.pdbx_strand_id
1 'polypeptide(L)' 'MAKEKKTEVKEEVSDKAAVVKFCPICGSVMEEKLWHGIMCWVCPECDFVIPVQS' A
#
# COMPACT_ATOMS: atom_id res chain seq x y z
N MET A 1 -4.03 -43.00 -16.30
CA MET A 1 -2.97 -41.97 -16.27
C MET A 1 -3.51 -40.77 -15.50
N ALA A 2 -3.02 -40.58 -14.28
CA ALA A 2 -3.46 -39.53 -13.37
C ALA A 2 -2.96 -38.16 -13.87
N LYS A 3 -3.85 -37.16 -13.88
CA LYS A 3 -3.47 -35.75 -13.98
C LYS A 3 -3.92 -35.07 -12.70
N GLU A 4 -3.10 -35.20 -11.66
CA GLU A 4 -3.18 -34.35 -10.49
C GLU A 4 -2.41 -33.07 -10.83
N LYS A 5 -3.15 -32.02 -11.21
CA LYS A 5 -2.57 -30.68 -11.31
C LYS A 5 -2.46 -30.14 -9.89
N LYS A 6 -1.26 -30.30 -9.33
CA LYS A 6 -0.80 -29.63 -8.12
C LYS A 6 -0.85 -28.12 -8.40
N THR A 7 -1.92 -27.46 -7.95
CA THR A 7 -1.96 -26.01 -7.85
C THR A 7 -1.03 -25.63 -6.71
N GLU A 8 0.22 -25.32 -7.06
CA GLU A 8 1.11 -24.58 -6.18
C GLU A 8 0.47 -23.20 -5.97
N VAL A 9 -0.18 -23.05 -4.82
CA VAL A 9 -0.50 -21.75 -4.24
C VAL A 9 0.85 -21.12 -3.95
N LYS A 10 1.30 -20.31 -4.91
CA LYS A 10 2.47 -19.47 -4.78
C LYS A 10 2.10 -18.39 -3.77
N GLU A 11 2.42 -18.65 -2.51
CA GLU A 11 2.54 -17.64 -1.46
C GLU A 11 3.68 -16.71 -1.86
N GLU A 12 3.42 -15.81 -2.80
CA GLU A 12 4.17 -14.58 -2.96
C GLU A 12 3.67 -13.61 -1.89
N VAL A 13 3.96 -13.95 -0.62
CA VAL A 13 3.99 -13.00 0.47
C VAL A 13 5.15 -12.07 0.16
N SER A 14 4.87 -11.08 -0.67
CA SER A 14 5.74 -9.95 -0.90
C SER A 14 5.90 -9.26 0.46
N ASP A 15 7.10 -9.34 1.04
CA ASP A 15 7.62 -8.63 2.22
C ASP A 15 7.50 -7.09 2.16
N LYS A 16 6.55 -6.55 1.40
CA LYS A 16 6.07 -5.19 1.54
C LYS A 16 5.22 -5.12 2.80
N ALA A 17 5.89 -5.03 3.95
CA ALA A 17 5.27 -4.48 5.15
C ALA A 17 4.53 -3.20 4.72
N ALA A 18 3.19 -3.23 4.77
CA ALA A 18 2.39 -2.08 4.39
C ALA A 18 2.83 -0.93 5.29
N VAL A 19 3.52 0.06 4.71
CA VAL A 19 3.98 1.23 5.47
C VAL A 19 2.72 1.99 5.85
N VAL A 20 2.29 1.91 7.10
CA VAL A 20 1.13 2.67 7.57
C VAL A 20 1.62 4.05 8.00
N LYS A 21 1.07 5.11 7.40
CA LYS A 21 1.35 6.49 7.79
C LYS A 21 0.11 7.13 8.40
N PHE A 22 0.31 7.93 9.44
CA PHE A 22 -0.76 8.64 10.13
C PHE A 22 -0.67 10.13 9.80
N CYS A 23 -1.83 10.78 9.66
CA CYS A 23 -1.92 12.20 9.41
C CYS A 23 -1.46 12.98 10.66
N PRO A 24 -0.50 13.92 10.54
CA PRO A 24 -0.04 14.70 11.69
C PRO A 24 -1.05 15.73 12.18
N ILE A 25 -2.13 15.97 11.43
CA ILE A 25 -3.17 16.97 11.76
C ILE A 25 -4.29 16.34 12.59
N CYS A 26 -4.85 15.22 12.11
CA CYS A 26 -6.02 14.58 12.72
C CYS A 26 -5.75 13.18 13.30
N GLY A 27 -4.59 12.58 13.03
CA GLY A 27 -4.25 11.24 13.50
C GLY A 27 -4.86 10.08 12.69
N SER A 28 -5.66 10.35 11.65
CA SER A 28 -6.23 9.31 10.79
C SER A 28 -5.17 8.63 9.92
N VAL A 29 -5.41 7.37 9.56
CA VAL A 29 -4.55 6.63 8.62
C VAL A 29 -4.60 7.31 7.25
N MET A 30 -3.43 7.53 6.66
CA MET A 30 -3.28 8.06 5.32
C MET A 30 -3.26 6.94 4.30
N GLU A 31 -3.69 7.25 3.08
CA GLU A 31 -3.68 6.34 1.95
C GLU A 31 -2.54 6.70 1.00
N GLU A 32 -1.84 5.68 0.47
CA GLU A 32 -0.84 5.89 -0.56
C GLU A 32 -1.52 5.99 -1.94
N LYS A 33 -1.25 7.09 -2.66
CA LYS A 33 -1.78 7.37 -3.99
C LYS A 33 -0.65 7.77 -4.94
N LEU A 34 -0.67 7.25 -6.15
CA LEU A 34 0.27 7.64 -7.20
C LEU A 34 -0.24 8.88 -7.92
N TRP A 35 0.42 10.02 -7.74
CA TRP A 35 0.10 11.30 -8.35
C TRP A 35 1.23 11.75 -9.26
N HIS A 36 0.96 11.86 -10.56
CA HIS A 36 1.95 12.29 -11.58
C HIS A 36 3.27 11.49 -11.56
N GLY A 37 3.21 10.20 -11.22
CA GLY A 37 4.40 9.33 -11.11
C GLY A 37 5.13 9.43 -9.76
N ILE A 38 4.65 10.25 -8.83
CA ILE A 38 5.15 10.37 -7.46
C ILE A 38 4.16 9.68 -6.54
N MET A 39 4.66 8.86 -5.63
CA MET A 39 3.85 8.22 -4.62
C MET A 39 3.63 9.22 -3.48
N CYS A 40 2.38 9.44 -3.07
CA CYS A 40 2.00 10.45 -2.10
C CYS A 40 1.07 9.84 -1.05
N TRP A 41 1.27 10.17 0.22
CA TRP A 41 0.32 9.91 1.29
C TRP A 41 -0.74 11.00 1.29
N VAL A 42 -2.01 10.61 1.18
CA VAL A 42 -3.16 11.52 1.23
C VAL A 42 -4.04 11.16 2.41
N CYS A 43 -4.40 12.14 3.23
CA CYS A 43 -5.35 11.96 4.30
C CYS A 43 -6.78 12.15 3.77
N PRO A 44 -7.70 11.19 3.98
CA PRO A 44 -9.09 11.30 3.51
C PRO A 44 -9.94 12.29 4.32
N GLU A 45 -9.51 12.65 5.53
CA GLU A 45 -10.31 13.49 6.45
C GLU A 45 -10.04 14.99 6.28
N CYS A 46 -8.82 15.36 5.91
CA CYS A 46 -8.38 16.76 5.86
C CYS A 46 -7.67 17.14 4.56
N ASP A 47 -7.67 16.23 3.58
CA ASP A 47 -7.01 16.38 2.27
C ASP A 47 -5.51 16.74 2.36
N PHE A 48 -4.87 16.40 3.50
CA PHE A 48 -3.45 16.64 3.68
C PHE A 48 -2.62 15.68 2.82
N VAL A 49 -1.67 16.21 2.05
CA VAL A 49 -0.84 15.45 1.12
C VAL A 49 0.64 15.55 1.49
N ILE A 50 1.33 14.42 1.53
CA ILE A 50 2.79 14.35 1.76
C ILE A 50 3.41 13.40 0.72
N PRO A 51 4.46 13.81 -0.01
CA PRO A 51 5.14 12.90 -0.92
C PRO A 51 5.86 11.78 -0.15
N VAL A 52 5.85 10.57 -0.71
CA VAL A 52 6.70 9.45 -0.31
C VAL A 52 8.08 9.75 -0.89
N GLN A 53 9.01 10.21 -0.06
CA GLN A 53 10.42 10.25 -0.44
C GLN A 53 10.97 8.84 -0.27
N SER A 54 11.43 8.24 -1.38
CA SER A 54 12.11 6.93 -1.40
C SER A 54 13.57 7.04 -0.97
#